data_AF-A0A2N2LUB7-F1
#
_entry.id   AF-A0A2N2LUB7-F1
#
_cell.length_a   1.000
_cell.length_b   1.000
_cell.length_c   1.000
_cell.angle_alpha   90.00
_cell.angle_beta   90.00
_cell.angle_gamma   90.00
#
_symmetry.space_group_name_H-M   'P 1'
#
loop_
_entity.id
_entity.type
_entity.pdbx_description
1 polymer ?
#
loop_
_entity_poly.entity_id
_entity_poly.type
_entity_poly.pdbx_seq_one_letter_code
_entity_poly.pdbx_strand_id
1 'polypeptide(L)'
;MSENLDVDDSLDTQTRNDHQTGINWEKVLSWIITIILVIGMILAALKMLQPKIAEVPPVSPDQNNQIVPLPGLISNLTDCRLSRFANIKTDSPDGVRHNAVKYTVQSGDSIFVIAEKFNISAETILWANYSLLNDDPTFLM
;
A
#
# COMPACT_ATOMS: atom_id res chain seq x y z
N MET A 1 9.64 -6.21 99.24
CA MET A 1 8.60 -6.52 98.25
C MET A 1 7.84 -5.21 98.05
N SER A 2 8.30 -4.44 97.07
CA SER A 2 8.00 -3.02 96.87
C SER A 2 6.91 -2.80 95.81
N GLU A 3 6.39 -1.57 95.84
CA GLU A 3 5.90 -0.73 94.71
C GLU A 3 4.69 -1.20 93.90
N ASN A 4 3.53 -0.52 93.96
CA ASN A 4 3.16 0.84 93.48
C ASN A 4 3.32 0.95 91.95
N LEU A 5 2.22 1.01 91.19
CA LEU A 5 1.40 2.19 90.81
C LEU A 5 2.07 3.05 89.73
N ASP A 6 1.40 3.17 88.58
CA ASP A 6 1.26 4.32 87.67
C ASP A 6 1.10 3.82 86.21
N VAL A 7 -0.05 4.01 85.52
CA VAL A 7 -0.75 5.22 85.02
C VAL A 7 -0.43 5.46 83.53
N ASP A 8 -1.45 5.99 82.84
CA ASP A 8 -1.50 6.65 81.53
C ASP A 8 -1.66 5.75 80.29
N ASP A 9 -2.79 5.77 79.57
CA ASP A 9 -3.61 6.85 78.96
C ASP A 9 -3.04 7.41 77.64
N SER A 10 -3.93 7.40 76.65
CA SER A 10 -3.89 8.11 75.38
C SER A 10 -2.78 7.76 74.37
N LEU A 11 -3.19 7.28 73.19
CA LEU A 11 -3.18 8.12 71.96
C LEU A 11 -3.62 7.31 70.74
N ASP A 12 -4.72 7.78 70.17
CA ASP A 12 -5.14 7.53 68.81
C ASP A 12 -4.02 7.82 67.81
N THR A 13 -3.76 6.87 66.91
CA THR A 13 -3.40 7.21 65.53
C THR A 13 -4.12 6.27 64.57
N GLN A 14 -5.36 6.66 64.27
CA GLN A 14 -6.03 6.29 63.04
C GLN A 14 -5.31 6.97 61.87
N THR A 15 -4.45 6.25 61.14
CA THR A 15 -4.04 6.55 59.75
C THR A 15 -3.30 5.31 59.24
N ARG A 16 -3.84 4.55 58.29
CA ARG A 16 -3.81 4.93 56.88
C ARG A 16 -4.80 4.04 56.12
N ASN A 17 -5.76 4.70 55.47
CA ASN A 17 -6.59 4.12 54.44
C ASN A 17 -5.69 3.74 53.25
N ASP A 18 -5.20 2.51 53.20
CA ASP A 18 -4.80 1.95 51.92
C ASP A 18 -6.01 1.20 51.39
N HIS A 19 -6.66 1.82 50.40
CA HIS A 19 -7.66 1.21 49.55
C HIS A 19 -7.15 -0.15 49.07
N GLN A 20 -7.50 -1.21 49.79
CA GLN A 20 -7.42 -2.57 49.27
C GLN A 20 -8.52 -2.70 48.23
N THR A 21 -8.21 -2.24 47.02
CA THR A 21 -8.90 -2.71 45.82
C THR A 21 -8.51 -4.17 45.68
N GLY A 22 -9.22 -5.03 46.41
CA GLY A 22 -9.15 -6.47 46.26
C GLY A 22 -9.27 -6.76 44.77
N ILE A 23 -8.21 -7.35 44.22
CA ILE A 23 -8.15 -7.71 42.81
C ILE A 23 -9.37 -8.61 42.59
N ASN A 24 -10.31 -8.10 41.80
CA ASN A 24 -11.57 -8.78 41.53
C ASN A 24 -11.24 -9.97 40.61
N TRP A 25 -10.85 -11.09 41.21
CA TRP A 25 -10.33 -12.26 40.51
C TRP A 25 -11.33 -12.81 39.48
N GLU A 26 -12.63 -12.64 39.74
CA GLU A 26 -13.72 -12.87 38.79
C GLU A 26 -13.58 -12.06 37.50
N LYS A 27 -13.19 -10.78 37.60
CA LYS A 27 -12.96 -9.91 36.44
C LYS A 27 -11.66 -10.27 35.72
N VAL A 28 -10.64 -10.67 36.47
CA VAL A 28 -9.36 -11.12 35.90
C VAL A 28 -9.57 -12.40 35.09
N LEU A 29 -10.32 -13.37 35.61
CA LEU A 29 -10.69 -14.58 34.88
C LEU A 29 -11.50 -14.24 33.61
N SER A 30 -12.45 -13.31 33.71
CA SER A 30 -13.23 -12.86 32.55
C SER A 30 -12.35 -12.25 31.45
N TRP A 31 -11.39 -11.41 31.82
CA TRP A 31 -10.46 -10.80 30.86
C TRP A 31 -9.48 -11.81 30.26
N ILE A 32 -9.03 -12.80 31.02
CA ILE A 32 -8.16 -13.86 30.50
C ILE A 32 -8.93 -14.70 29.45
N ILE A 33 -10.18 -15.05 29.73
CA ILE A 33 -11.02 -15.84 28.81
C ILE A 33 -11.28 -15.08 27.50
N THR A 34 -11.60 -13.79 27.57
CA THR A 34 -11.83 -12.99 26.36
C THR A 34 -10.56 -12.78 25.55
N ILE A 35 -9.42 -12.56 26.21
CA ILE A 35 -8.11 -12.44 25.56
C ILE A 35 -7.76 -13.76 24.84
N ILE A 36 -7.99 -14.91 25.47
CA ILE A 36 -7.76 -16.23 24.84
C ILE A 36 -8.63 -16.41 23.59
N LEU A 37 -9.91 -16.02 23.66
CA LEU A 37 -10.83 -16.12 22.51
C LEU A 37 -10.37 -15.21 21.37
N VAL A 38 -10.02 -13.96 21.67
CA VAL A 38 -9.54 -12.99 20.68
C VAL A 38 -8.23 -13.45 20.04
N ILE A 39 -7.29 -13.97 20.82
CA ILE A 39 -6.02 -14.53 20.31
C ILE A 39 -6.29 -15.73 19.40
N GLY A 40 -7.18 -16.65 19.79
CA GLY A 40 -7.57 -17.79 18.96
C GLY A 40 -8.18 -17.37 17.63
N MET A 41 -9.06 -16.37 17.63
CA MET A 41 -9.68 -15.82 16.43
C MET A 41 -8.66 -15.14 15.50
N ILE A 42 -7.71 -14.40 16.06
CA ILE A 42 -6.61 -13.79 15.31
C ILE A 42 -5.70 -14.86 14.70
N LEU A 43 -5.32 -15.89 15.45
CA LEU A 43 -4.49 -16.98 14.94
C LEU A 43 -5.17 -17.76 13.80
N ALA A 44 -6.48 -17.99 13.90
CA ALA A 44 -7.27 -18.60 12.83
C ALA A 44 -7.30 -17.71 11.57
N ALA A 45 -7.52 -16.40 11.73
CA ALA A 45 -7.50 -15.45 10.62
C ALA A 45 -6.12 -15.35 9.95
N LEU A 46 -5.03 -15.38 10.73
CA LEU A 46 -3.65 -15.37 10.21
C LEU A 46 -3.33 -16.65 9.42
N LYS A 47 -3.87 -17.81 9.81
CA LYS A 47 -3.75 -19.05 9.03
C LYS A 47 -4.50 -18.98 7.70
N MET A 48 -5.65 -18.30 7.66
CA MET A 48 -6.45 -18.13 6.44
C MET A 48 -5.80 -17.19 5.42
N LEU A 49 -4.89 -16.32 5.87
CA LEU A 49 -4.09 -15.44 5.02
C LEU A 49 -2.77 -16.05 4.53
N GLN A 50 -2.47 -17.32 4.84
CA GLN A 50 -1.26 -17.96 4.31
C GLN A 50 -1.37 -18.11 2.78
N PRO A 51 -0.51 -17.43 1.99
CA PRO A 51 -0.50 -17.62 0.55
C PRO A 51 -0.09 -19.07 0.28
N LYS A 52 -0.98 -19.85 -0.34
CA LYS A 52 -0.64 -21.18 -0.85
C LYS A 52 0.34 -20.98 -2.01
N ILE A 53 1.63 -21.12 -1.72
CA ILE A 53 2.67 -21.13 -2.75
C ILE A 53 2.44 -22.38 -3.59
N ALA A 54 2.01 -22.20 -4.84
CA ALA A 54 1.97 -23.29 -5.80
C ALA A 54 3.41 -23.75 -6.05
N GLU A 55 3.70 -25.00 -5.72
CA GLU A 55 4.96 -25.64 -6.06
C GLU A 55 4.97 -25.80 -7.58
N VAL A 56 5.65 -24.87 -8.27
CA VAL A 56 5.87 -24.97 -9.71
C VAL A 56 6.75 -26.20 -9.92
N PRO A 57 6.30 -27.22 -10.69
CA PRO A 57 7.13 -28.37 -10.97
C PRO A 57 8.43 -27.88 -11.63
N PRO A 58 9.59 -28.49 -11.33
CA PRO A 58 10.85 -28.08 -11.93
C PRO A 58 10.72 -28.23 -13.45
N VAL A 59 10.75 -27.10 -14.17
CA VAL A 59 10.86 -27.11 -15.63
C VAL A 59 12.27 -27.59 -15.95
N SER A 60 12.40 -28.86 -16.35
CA SER A 60 13.63 -29.34 -16.98
C SER A 60 13.76 -28.61 -18.31
N PRO A 61 14.86 -27.86 -18.57
CA PRO A 61 15.10 -27.33 -19.90
C PRO A 61 15.25 -28.51 -20.86
N ASP A 62 14.48 -28.50 -21.95
CA ASP A 62 14.62 -29.45 -23.06
C ASP A 62 16.10 -29.56 -23.45
N GLN A 63 16.67 -30.75 -23.28
CA GLN A 63 18.08 -31.07 -23.52
C GLN A 63 18.42 -31.14 -25.01
N ASN A 64 17.75 -30.38 -25.89
CA ASN A 64 18.27 -30.17 -27.24
C ASN A 64 19.31 -29.05 -27.20
N ASN A 65 20.37 -29.31 -26.43
CA ASN A 65 21.50 -28.43 -26.22
C ASN A 65 22.42 -28.53 -27.44
N GLN A 66 21.95 -28.03 -28.59
CA GLN A 66 22.88 -27.59 -29.62
C GLN A 66 23.59 -26.38 -29.05
N ILE A 67 24.81 -26.60 -28.55
CA ILE A 67 25.73 -25.53 -28.20
C ILE A 67 26.11 -24.87 -29.51
N VAL A 68 25.30 -23.90 -29.95
CA VAL A 68 25.66 -22.99 -31.04
C VAL A 68 26.75 -22.11 -30.44
N PRO A 69 28.03 -22.28 -30.84
CA PRO A 69 29.08 -21.43 -30.31
C PRO A 69 28.76 -19.99 -30.71
N LEU A 70 28.88 -19.07 -29.75
CA LEU A 70 28.79 -17.65 -30.04
C LEU A 70 29.76 -17.33 -31.19
N PRO A 71 29.28 -16.83 -32.34
CA PRO A 71 30.18 -16.44 -33.42
C PRO A 71 31.21 -15.46 -32.88
N GLY A 72 32.49 -15.79 -33.03
CA GLY A 72 33.57 -14.90 -32.62
C GLY A 72 33.44 -13.56 -33.35
N LEU A 73 33.75 -12.46 -32.67
CA LEU A 73 33.82 -11.15 -33.30
C LEU A 73 34.94 -11.20 -34.35
N ILE A 74 34.58 -11.23 -35.63
CA ILE A 74 35.56 -11.23 -36.72
C ILE A 74 36.10 -9.81 -36.85
N SER A 75 37.23 -9.52 -36.21
CA SER A 75 37.86 -8.19 -36.18
C SER A 75 38.68 -7.86 -37.44
N ASN A 76 38.65 -8.70 -38.47
CA ASN A 76 39.38 -8.48 -39.73
C ASN A 76 38.57 -7.72 -40.80
N LEU A 77 37.58 -6.93 -40.40
CA LEU A 77 36.94 -5.95 -41.27
C LEU A 77 37.91 -4.79 -41.52
N THR A 78 38.98 -5.05 -42.27
CA THR A 78 39.93 -4.03 -42.73
C THR A 78 39.26 -2.99 -43.62
N ASP A 79 38.04 -3.23 -44.08
CA ASP A 79 37.16 -2.22 -44.63
C ASP A 79 35.73 -2.76 -44.68
N CYS A 80 34.94 -2.48 -43.65
CA CYS A 80 33.56 -2.04 -43.82
C CYS A 80 33.04 -1.59 -42.47
N ARG A 81 33.47 -0.40 -42.03
CA ARG A 81 32.78 0.33 -40.97
C ARG A 81 31.34 0.48 -41.43
N LEU A 82 30.40 -0.17 -40.74
CA LEU A 82 28.96 -0.04 -40.98
C LEU A 82 28.60 1.45 -40.87
N SER A 83 28.62 2.15 -42.01
CA SER A 83 28.25 3.55 -42.08
C SER A 83 26.73 3.62 -41.95
N ARG A 84 26.25 3.79 -40.71
CA ARG A 84 24.85 4.15 -40.48
C ARG A 84 24.65 5.59 -40.93
N PHE A 85 24.16 5.75 -42.15
CA PHE A 85 23.59 7.02 -42.58
C PHE A 85 22.25 7.19 -41.84
N ALA A 86 22.23 8.08 -40.84
CA ALA A 86 20.99 8.44 -40.17
C ALA A 86 20.12 9.21 -41.17
N ASN A 87 18.95 8.68 -41.51
CA ASN A 87 17.96 9.45 -42.24
C ASN A 87 17.30 10.42 -41.26
N ILE A 88 17.60 11.72 -41.40
CA ILE A 88 17.05 12.79 -40.55
C ILE A 88 15.59 13.10 -40.94
N LYS A 89 15.16 12.63 -42.12
CA LYS A 89 13.79 12.81 -42.58
C LYS A 89 12.91 11.77 -41.90
N THR A 90 12.33 12.17 -40.77
CA THR A 90 11.16 11.50 -40.21
C THR A 90 9.93 11.95 -40.98
N ASP A 91 9.24 10.99 -41.59
CA ASP A 91 7.84 11.10 -41.98
C ASP A 91 7.00 11.10 -40.70
N SER A 92 7.05 12.20 -39.95
CA SER A 92 6.09 12.40 -38.87
C SER A 92 4.70 12.43 -39.49
N PRO A 93 3.76 11.62 -39.00
CA PRO A 93 2.39 11.67 -39.50
C PRO A 93 1.87 13.10 -39.34
N ASP A 94 1.41 13.70 -40.43
CA ASP A 94 0.62 14.92 -40.34
C ASP A 94 -0.63 14.59 -39.50
N GLY A 95 -0.70 15.16 -38.29
CA GLY A 95 -1.82 14.93 -37.37
C GLY A 95 -1.44 14.49 -35.95
N VAL A 96 -0.15 14.28 -35.64
CA VAL A 96 0.26 14.09 -34.24
C VAL A 96 0.12 15.42 -33.50
N ARG A 97 -0.66 15.45 -32.41
CA ARG A 97 -0.84 16.66 -31.61
C ARG A 97 0.43 16.92 -30.80
N HIS A 98 1.09 18.04 -31.03
CA HIS A 98 2.22 18.49 -30.22
C HIS A 98 1.79 19.19 -28.91
N ASN A 99 0.52 19.56 -28.79
CA ASN A 99 -0.03 20.34 -27.68
C ASN A 99 -1.34 19.76 -27.18
N ALA A 100 -1.63 20.00 -25.89
CA ALA A 100 -2.92 19.68 -25.30
C ALA A 100 -4.05 20.55 -25.90
N VAL A 101 -5.23 19.95 -26.04
CA VAL A 101 -6.44 20.65 -26.50
C VAL A 101 -7.05 21.40 -25.32
N LYS A 102 -7.27 22.71 -25.46
CA LYS A 102 -7.95 23.52 -24.45
C LYS A 102 -9.43 23.62 -24.78
N TYR A 103 -10.28 23.39 -23.79
CA TYR A 103 -11.73 23.52 -23.90
C TYR A 103 -12.25 24.50 -22.85
N THR A 104 -13.11 25.43 -23.27
CA THR A 104 -13.81 26.34 -22.35
C THR A 104 -15.20 25.77 -22.10
N VAL A 105 -15.49 25.47 -20.83
CA VAL A 105 -16.75 24.87 -20.41
C VAL A 105 -17.90 25.83 -20.65
N GLN A 106 -19.01 25.31 -21.16
CA GLN A 106 -20.24 26.05 -21.41
C GLN A 106 -21.31 25.69 -20.38
N SER A 107 -22.30 26.57 -20.19
CA SER A 107 -23.41 26.30 -19.27
C SER A 107 -24.18 25.05 -19.69
N GLY A 108 -24.34 24.10 -18.75
CA GLY A 108 -25.00 22.81 -19.00
C GLY A 108 -24.07 21.72 -19.53
N ASP A 109 -22.77 21.99 -19.69
CA ASP A 109 -21.78 20.94 -19.91
C ASP A 109 -21.62 20.07 -18.67
N SER A 110 -21.18 18.83 -18.87
CA SER A 110 -20.65 17.98 -17.80
C SER A 110 -19.36 17.35 -18.26
N ILE A 111 -18.52 16.87 -17.33
CA ILE A 111 -17.29 16.13 -17.68
C ILE A 111 -17.60 14.96 -18.62
N PHE A 112 -18.74 14.27 -18.43
CA PHE A 112 -19.13 13.13 -19.27
C PHE A 112 -19.45 13.54 -20.70
N VAL A 113 -20.18 14.64 -20.91
CA VAL A 113 -20.51 15.17 -22.24
C VAL A 113 -19.24 15.65 -22.96
N ILE A 114 -18.33 16.30 -22.25
CA ILE A 114 -17.05 16.73 -22.81
C ILE A 114 -16.19 15.51 -23.18
N ALA A 115 -16.15 14.48 -22.32
CA ALA A 115 -15.42 13.24 -22.58
C ALA A 115 -15.92 12.53 -23.84
N GLU A 116 -17.24 12.41 -24.01
CA GLU A 116 -17.88 11.85 -25.20
C GLU A 116 -17.50 12.62 -26.47
N LYS A 117 -17.56 13.97 -26.42
CA LYS A 117 -17.21 14.84 -27.56
C LYS A 117 -15.78 14.62 -28.07
N PHE A 118 -14.84 14.32 -27.18
CA PHE A 118 -13.44 14.09 -27.52
C PHE A 118 -13.08 12.61 -27.62
N ASN A 119 -14.05 11.70 -27.45
CA ASN A 119 -13.86 10.25 -27.47
C ASN A 119 -12.74 9.78 -26.52
N ILE A 120 -12.77 10.29 -25.29
CA ILE A 120 -11.87 9.91 -24.20
C ILE A 120 -12.69 9.55 -22.95
N SER A 121 -12.05 8.96 -21.94
CA SER A 121 -12.74 8.70 -20.67
C SER A 121 -12.84 9.97 -19.80
N ALA A 122 -13.88 10.05 -18.97
CA ALA A 122 -14.06 11.14 -18.01
C ALA A 122 -12.90 11.21 -17.00
N GLU A 123 -12.39 10.06 -16.59
CA GLU A 123 -11.25 9.91 -15.68
C GLU A 123 -9.98 10.53 -16.28
N THR A 124 -9.81 10.45 -17.61
CA THR A 124 -8.67 11.08 -18.30
C THR A 124 -8.72 12.60 -18.14
N ILE A 125 -9.92 13.20 -18.20
CA ILE A 125 -10.11 14.65 -18.01
C ILE A 125 -9.82 15.06 -16.57
N LEU A 126 -10.33 14.30 -15.60
CA LEU A 126 -10.11 14.54 -14.16
C LEU A 126 -8.63 14.48 -13.83
N TRP A 127 -7.95 13.41 -14.25
CA TRP A 127 -6.52 13.21 -14.01
C TRP A 127 -5.67 14.33 -14.64
N ALA A 128 -5.95 14.71 -15.89
CA ALA A 128 -5.19 15.73 -16.59
C ALA A 128 -5.39 17.16 -16.04
N ASN A 129 -6.49 17.40 -15.32
CA ASN A 129 -6.87 18.72 -14.78
C ASN A 129 -7.06 18.68 -13.26
N TYR A 130 -6.33 17.82 -12.55
CA TYR A 130 -6.47 17.62 -11.11
C TYR A 130 -6.40 18.93 -10.30
N SER A 131 -5.51 19.84 -10.67
CA SER A 131 -5.36 21.14 -9.98
C SER A 131 -6.60 22.04 -10.05
N LEU A 132 -7.52 21.78 -10.99
CA LEU A 132 -8.77 22.51 -11.15
C LEU A 132 -9.98 21.72 -10.67
N LEU A 133 -10.02 20.42 -10.97
CA LEU A 133 -11.19 19.56 -10.75
C LEU A 133 -11.12 18.75 -9.45
N ASN A 134 -9.92 18.55 -8.89
CA ASN A 134 -9.69 17.78 -7.66
C ASN A 134 -10.41 16.41 -7.65
N ASP A 135 -10.38 15.70 -8.78
CA ASP A 135 -11.09 14.43 -9.02
C ASP A 135 -12.62 14.45 -8.77
N ASP A 136 -13.25 15.63 -8.76
CA ASP A 136 -14.71 15.77 -8.62
C ASP A 136 -15.41 15.78 -9.99
N PRO A 137 -16.19 14.75 -10.35
CA PRO A 137 -16.92 14.69 -11.62
C PRO A 137 -18.10 15.68 -11.69
N THR A 138 -18.54 16.23 -10.56
CA THR A 138 -19.70 17.13 -10.47
C THR A 138 -19.35 18.60 -10.64
N PHE A 139 -18.05 18.94 -10.65
CA PHE A 139 -17.56 20.31 -10.63
C PHE A 139 -18.09 21.21 -11.77
N LEU A 140 -18.49 20.63 -12.91
CA LEU A 140 -18.97 21.37 -14.08
C LEU A 140 -20.51 21.45 -14.21
N MET A 141 -21.24 20.75 -13.33
CA MET A 141 -22.69 20.63 -13.39
C MET A 141 -23.42 21.86 -12.85
#